data_AF-A0A010QWB8-F1
#
_entry.id   AF-A0A010QWB8-F1
#
_cell.length_a   1.000
_cell.length_b   1.000
_cell.length_c   1.000
_cell.angle_alpha   90.00
_cell.angle_beta   90.00
_cell.angle_gamma   90.00
#
_symmetry.space_group_name_H-M   'P 1'
#
loop_
_entity.id
_entity.type
_entity.pdbx_description
1 polymer ?
#
loop_
_entity_poly.entity_id
_entity_poly.type
_entity_poly.pdbx_seq_one_letter_code
_entity_poly.pdbx_strand_id
1 'polypeptide(L)'
;MLDIGGVFCNFSAVPDAPIPTKVFKRVLESSEWHSLEAGQTTQSEVFGALTERFALAEGALQHTIQLASSTLTLNEDFVAAVRNLKKNSDGQLRVIAATNMSTESYDIVRSKIGGWDIFDDVYTSASLGVRKPEQGFFDRALKATGLDAKSIVFVDDRPENVICAQCRGMQGVLFDNTERVVQKLNNFFGDPVERGQSWLRAHAKYMWCVTNTGIEIREQFQQLLLLHWTNDWGLVDIAQLNSPSGRWNCFSYGPPVLTTEVFPEDLDTTSIALLTLDIDDSVKQKTMDDILQYLNPDGLAYCYFDPGRPRLDPFISANVLRVFYASGRGNQLQPARHFMENMLRTGAFEHGTRYYHLPDFLLYYLSELCSKNPDADELDILRDLLRQRLKERMGSTNDASSVGLRLLASNNMRLTNTSDRSLLLDLQRSDGSWMGYLYRYGFSGILIGSEGAITALAVKALQSAQRDLQ
;
A
#
# COMPACT_ATOMS: atom_id res chain seq x y z
N MET A 1 -17.51 -12.03 -6.16
CA MET A 1 -17.87 -13.46 -6.27
C MET A 1 -16.82 -14.26 -5.52
N LEU A 2 -17.23 -15.09 -4.57
CA LEU A 2 -16.35 -15.82 -3.67
C LEU A 2 -16.57 -17.32 -3.84
N ASP A 3 -15.48 -18.09 -3.88
CA ASP A 3 -15.59 -19.52 -3.67
C ASP A 3 -16.02 -19.85 -2.23
N ILE A 4 -16.56 -21.05 -2.03
CA ILE A 4 -16.96 -21.53 -0.72
C ILE A 4 -15.85 -22.35 -0.07
N GLY A 5 -15.45 -23.45 -0.70
CA GLY A 5 -14.37 -24.31 -0.17
C GLY A 5 -13.02 -23.61 -0.25
N GLY A 6 -12.22 -23.63 0.81
CA GLY A 6 -10.89 -23.03 0.84
C GLY A 6 -10.86 -21.50 0.94
N VAL A 7 -12.02 -20.84 0.85
CA VAL A 7 -12.14 -19.37 0.90
C VAL A 7 -13.10 -18.94 2.02
N PHE A 8 -14.40 -19.15 1.83
CA PHE A 8 -15.44 -18.83 2.83
C PHE A 8 -15.42 -19.79 4.02
N CYS A 9 -15.15 -21.07 3.76
CA CYS A 9 -14.99 -22.08 4.79
C CYS A 9 -13.75 -22.93 4.56
N ASN A 10 -13.15 -23.34 5.67
CA ASN A 10 -12.01 -24.24 5.70
C ASN A 10 -12.48 -25.64 6.06
N PHE A 11 -11.71 -26.64 5.64
CA PHE A 11 -11.87 -28.02 6.07
C PHE A 11 -10.54 -28.56 6.54
N SER A 12 -10.58 -29.44 7.54
CA SER A 12 -9.39 -30.10 8.07
C SER A 12 -9.33 -31.55 7.61
N ALA A 13 -8.11 -32.08 7.51
CA ALA A 13 -7.92 -33.50 7.28
C ALA A 13 -8.56 -34.32 8.41
N VAL A 14 -9.16 -35.45 8.05
CA VAL A 14 -9.78 -36.39 8.99
C VAL A 14 -8.80 -37.56 9.19
N PRO A 15 -8.14 -37.69 10.36
CA PRO A 15 -7.10 -38.71 10.58
C PRO A 15 -7.57 -40.15 10.41
N ASP A 16 -8.84 -40.43 10.74
CA ASP A 16 -9.43 -41.78 10.75
C ASP A 16 -10.48 -41.99 9.64
N ALA A 17 -10.36 -41.25 8.53
CA ALA A 17 -11.28 -41.41 7.41
C ALA A 17 -11.16 -42.82 6.78
N PRO A 18 -12.30 -43.47 6.42
CA PRO A 18 -12.28 -44.75 5.71
C PRO A 18 -11.50 -44.76 4.40
N ILE A 19 -11.37 -43.61 3.75
CA ILE A 19 -10.63 -43.42 2.51
C ILE A 19 -9.38 -42.59 2.80
N PRO A 20 -8.17 -43.07 2.45
CA PRO A 20 -6.96 -42.27 2.60
C PRO A 20 -7.04 -40.95 1.82
N THR A 21 -6.53 -39.86 2.39
CA THR A 21 -6.63 -38.50 1.81
C THR A 21 -6.20 -38.42 0.34
N LYS A 22 -5.12 -39.11 -0.05
CA LYS A 22 -4.65 -39.13 -1.44
C LYS A 22 -5.65 -39.78 -2.40
N VAL A 23 -6.34 -40.84 -1.96
CA VAL A 23 -7.37 -41.51 -2.75
C VAL A 23 -8.61 -40.63 -2.82
N PHE A 24 -9.02 -40.05 -1.68
CA PHE A 24 -10.18 -39.15 -1.64
C PHE A 24 -10.00 -37.93 -2.58
N LYS A 25 -8.81 -37.32 -2.64
CA LYS A 25 -8.53 -36.26 -3.62
C LYS A 25 -8.74 -36.71 -5.07
N ARG A 26 -8.27 -37.90 -5.43
CA ARG A 26 -8.47 -38.48 -6.77
C ARG A 26 -9.93 -38.80 -7.08
N VAL A 27 -10.71 -39.13 -6.05
CA VAL A 27 -12.17 -39.30 -6.16
C VAL A 27 -12.82 -37.96 -6.52
N LEU A 28 -12.48 -36.86 -5.83
CA LEU A 28 -13.04 -35.53 -6.11
C LEU A 28 -12.61 -34.97 -7.48
N GLU A 29 -11.47 -35.40 -8.01
CA GLU A 29 -10.97 -35.01 -9.35
C GLU A 29 -11.49 -35.90 -10.49
N SER A 30 -12.32 -36.89 -10.19
CA SER A 30 -12.85 -37.83 -11.17
C SER A 30 -13.94 -37.22 -12.05
N SER A 31 -14.09 -37.76 -13.27
CA SER A 31 -15.18 -37.41 -14.18
C SER A 31 -16.57 -37.61 -13.56
N GLU A 32 -16.76 -38.67 -12.80
CA GLU A 32 -18.01 -39.05 -12.16
C GLU A 32 -18.38 -38.02 -11.08
N TRP A 33 -17.40 -37.61 -10.27
CA TRP A 33 -17.59 -36.55 -9.30
C TRP A 33 -17.88 -35.20 -9.96
N HIS A 34 -17.15 -34.85 -11.02
CA HIS A 34 -17.42 -33.63 -11.78
C HIS A 34 -18.83 -33.62 -12.40
N SER A 35 -19.34 -34.76 -12.88
CA SER A 35 -20.72 -34.87 -13.37
C SER A 35 -21.76 -34.69 -12.25
N LEU A 36 -21.47 -35.17 -11.03
CA LEU A 36 -22.30 -34.91 -9.85
C LEU A 36 -22.30 -33.42 -9.49
N GLU A 37 -21.12 -32.78 -9.45
CA GLU A 37 -20.98 -31.34 -9.22
C GLU A 37 -21.75 -30.52 -10.25
N ALA A 38 -21.75 -30.94 -11.52
CA ALA A 38 -22.47 -30.28 -12.60
C ALA A 38 -23.97 -30.61 -12.66
N GLY A 39 -24.49 -31.44 -11.74
CA GLY A 39 -25.92 -31.81 -11.70
C GLY A 39 -26.37 -32.70 -12.86
N GLN A 40 -25.46 -33.43 -13.50
CA GLN A 40 -25.73 -34.26 -14.69
C GLN A 40 -26.16 -35.70 -14.34
N THR A 41 -25.93 -36.14 -13.10
CA THR A 41 -26.19 -37.50 -12.59
C THR A 41 -26.52 -37.43 -11.10
N THR A 42 -26.99 -38.54 -10.53
CA THR A 42 -27.38 -38.62 -9.12
C THR A 42 -26.22 -39.06 -8.23
N GLN A 43 -26.29 -38.69 -6.94
CA GLN A 43 -25.30 -39.11 -5.94
C GLN A 43 -25.18 -40.64 -5.86
N SER A 44 -26.30 -41.37 -5.94
CA SER A 44 -26.31 -42.83 -5.85
C SER A 44 -25.53 -43.51 -6.97
N GLU A 45 -25.72 -43.04 -8.22
CA GLU A 45 -25.02 -43.57 -9.38
C GLU A 45 -23.51 -43.31 -9.28
N VAL A 46 -23.13 -42.08 -8.93
CA VAL A 46 -21.74 -41.66 -8.81
C VAL A 46 -21.04 -42.37 -7.67
N PHE A 47 -21.70 -42.55 -6.52
CA PHE A 47 -21.08 -43.24 -5.38
C PHE A 47 -20.88 -44.72 -5.68
N GLY A 48 -21.83 -45.36 -6.36
CA GLY A 48 -21.67 -46.75 -6.82
C GLY A 48 -20.48 -46.89 -7.78
N ALA A 49 -20.44 -46.07 -8.83
CA ALA A 49 -19.37 -46.06 -9.82
C ALA A 49 -17.99 -45.79 -9.20
N LEU A 50 -17.89 -44.83 -8.28
CA LEU A 50 -16.63 -44.50 -7.61
C LEU A 50 -16.20 -45.55 -6.59
N THR A 51 -17.15 -46.18 -5.90
CA THR A 51 -16.86 -47.30 -4.97
C THR A 51 -16.25 -48.47 -5.74
N GLU A 52 -16.81 -48.83 -6.89
CA GLU A 52 -16.27 -49.87 -7.76
C GLU A 52 -14.90 -49.48 -8.34
N ARG A 53 -14.81 -48.31 -8.98
CA ARG A 53 -13.59 -47.86 -9.68
C ARG A 53 -12.37 -47.73 -8.77
N PHE A 54 -12.58 -47.26 -7.53
CA PHE A 54 -11.51 -47.07 -6.56
C PHE A 54 -11.39 -48.24 -5.57
N ALA A 55 -12.14 -49.34 -5.77
CA ALA A 55 -12.18 -50.51 -4.89
C ALA A 55 -12.38 -50.15 -3.41
N LEU A 56 -13.34 -49.25 -3.16
CA LEU A 56 -13.65 -48.77 -1.81
C LEU A 56 -14.58 -49.76 -1.11
N ALA A 57 -14.49 -49.82 0.23
CA ALA A 57 -15.47 -50.56 1.02
C ALA A 57 -16.87 -49.92 0.88
N GLU A 58 -17.91 -50.73 0.97
CA GLU A 58 -19.30 -50.26 0.93
C GLU A 58 -19.54 -49.19 1.99
N GLY A 59 -20.14 -48.06 1.60
CA GLY A 59 -20.40 -46.92 2.49
C GLY A 59 -19.19 -46.07 2.87
N ALA A 60 -17.95 -46.46 2.50
CA ALA A 60 -16.75 -45.71 2.86
C ALA A 60 -16.76 -44.26 2.33
N LEU A 61 -17.21 -44.06 1.09
CA LEU A 61 -17.28 -42.72 0.47
C LEU A 61 -18.28 -41.81 1.19
N GLN A 62 -19.49 -42.31 1.47
CA GLN A 62 -20.51 -41.58 2.22
C GLN A 62 -20.00 -41.20 3.62
N HIS A 63 -19.36 -42.15 4.31
CA HIS A 63 -18.82 -41.91 5.65
C HIS A 63 -17.66 -40.90 5.61
N THR A 64 -16.75 -40.99 4.64
CA THR A 64 -15.66 -40.01 4.47
C THR A 64 -16.19 -38.60 4.20
N ILE A 65 -17.20 -38.44 3.35
CA ILE A 65 -17.82 -37.12 3.08
C ILE A 65 -18.50 -36.57 4.33
N GLN A 66 -19.20 -37.41 5.10
CA GLN A 66 -19.82 -37.00 6.36
C GLN A 66 -18.78 -36.52 7.38
N LEU A 67 -17.66 -37.25 7.51
CA LEU A 67 -16.55 -36.85 8.38
C LEU A 67 -15.90 -35.56 7.88
N ALA A 68 -15.61 -35.44 6.59
CA ALA A 68 -15.03 -34.23 6.00
C ALA A 68 -15.94 -33.01 6.22
N SER A 69 -17.26 -33.19 6.05
CA SER A 69 -18.24 -32.13 6.30
C SER A 69 -18.33 -31.73 7.77
N SER A 70 -17.95 -32.61 8.71
CA SER A 70 -17.92 -32.29 10.14
C SER A 70 -16.73 -31.43 10.56
N THR A 71 -15.69 -31.34 9.73
CA THR A 71 -14.51 -30.50 9.99
C THR A 71 -14.63 -29.10 9.40
N LEU A 72 -15.76 -28.80 8.75
CA LEU A 72 -16.01 -27.49 8.16
C LEU A 72 -16.07 -26.42 9.24
N THR A 73 -15.23 -25.40 9.07
CA THR A 73 -15.23 -24.21 9.90
C THR A 73 -15.35 -22.97 9.04
N LEU A 74 -16.05 -21.95 9.56
CA LEU A 74 -16.14 -20.66 8.92
C LEU A 74 -14.76 -19.98 8.94
N ASN A 75 -14.37 -19.33 7.84
CA ASN A 75 -13.24 -18.42 7.85
C ASN A 75 -13.69 -17.08 8.47
N GLU A 76 -13.76 -17.03 9.80
CA GLU A 76 -14.38 -15.91 10.53
C GLU A 76 -13.75 -14.56 10.19
N ASP A 77 -12.42 -14.50 10.11
CA ASP A 77 -11.69 -13.26 9.79
C ASP A 77 -12.02 -12.75 8.38
N PHE A 78 -12.04 -13.65 7.39
CA PHE A 78 -12.39 -13.30 6.02
C PHE A 78 -13.85 -12.84 5.90
N VAL A 79 -14.76 -13.57 6.55
CA VAL A 79 -16.20 -13.26 6.54
C VAL A 79 -16.48 -11.94 7.25
N ALA A 80 -15.83 -11.67 8.38
CA ALA A 80 -15.93 -10.39 9.08
C ALA A 80 -15.45 -9.22 8.19
N ALA A 81 -14.34 -9.40 7.48
CA ALA A 81 -13.82 -8.39 6.56
C ALA A 81 -14.79 -8.13 5.39
N VAL A 82 -15.33 -9.18 4.75
CA VAL A 82 -16.32 -9.04 3.67
C VAL A 82 -17.61 -8.39 4.16
N ARG A 83 -18.07 -8.71 5.37
CA ARG A 83 -19.22 -8.03 6.01
C ARG A 83 -18.97 -6.55 6.19
N ASN A 84 -17.79 -6.16 6.67
CA ASN A 84 -17.43 -4.75 6.83
C ASN A 84 -17.40 -4.01 5.49
N LEU A 85 -16.82 -4.60 4.45
CA LEU A 85 -16.84 -4.05 3.09
C LEU A 85 -18.27 -3.86 2.57
N LYS A 86 -19.13 -4.87 2.74
CA LYS A 86 -20.54 -4.79 2.33
C LYS A 86 -21.27 -3.69 3.09
N LYS A 87 -21.08 -3.60 4.41
CA LYS A 87 -21.69 -2.56 5.26
C LYS A 87 -21.26 -1.15 4.86
N ASN A 88 -19.99 -0.95 4.53
CA ASN A 88 -19.43 0.36 4.17
C ASN A 88 -19.68 0.76 2.70
N SER A 89 -20.35 -0.09 1.92
CA SER A 89 -20.63 0.17 0.50
C SER A 89 -21.96 0.88 0.24
N ASP A 90 -22.71 1.25 1.27
CA ASP A 90 -24.07 1.79 1.17
C ASP A 90 -25.01 0.95 0.27
N GLY A 91 -24.83 -0.38 0.31
CA GLY A 91 -25.61 -1.33 -0.47
C GLY A 91 -25.18 -1.48 -1.93
N GLN A 92 -24.08 -0.85 -2.35
CA GLN A 92 -23.56 -0.96 -3.72
C GLN A 92 -22.78 -2.27 -3.95
N LEU A 93 -22.18 -2.85 -2.90
CA LEU A 93 -21.42 -4.10 -3.01
C LEU A 93 -22.33 -5.32 -2.85
N ARG A 94 -22.41 -6.13 -3.91
CA ARG A 94 -23.01 -7.47 -3.87
C ARG A 94 -21.96 -8.54 -3.58
N VAL A 95 -22.30 -9.47 -2.70
CA VAL A 95 -21.47 -10.62 -2.35
C VAL A 95 -22.18 -11.87 -2.86
N ILE A 96 -21.51 -12.65 -3.70
CA ILE A 96 -22.11 -13.76 -4.43
C ILE A 96 -21.23 -14.99 -4.24
N ALA A 97 -21.84 -16.12 -3.87
CA ALA A 97 -21.15 -17.40 -3.79
C ALA A 97 -21.06 -18.03 -5.19
N ALA A 98 -19.90 -18.57 -5.53
CA ALA A 98 -19.62 -19.20 -6.82
C ALA A 98 -18.75 -20.44 -6.62
N THR A 99 -19.39 -21.61 -6.48
CA THR A 99 -18.74 -22.83 -5.97
C THR A 99 -19.04 -24.08 -6.80
N ASN A 100 -18.09 -25.00 -6.87
CA ASN A 100 -18.31 -26.33 -7.42
C ASN A 100 -18.90 -27.23 -6.34
N MET A 101 -20.21 -27.45 -6.35
CA MET A 101 -20.93 -28.28 -5.40
C MET A 101 -22.15 -28.91 -6.06
N SER A 102 -22.42 -30.18 -5.73
CA SER A 102 -23.72 -30.80 -5.97
C SER A 102 -24.79 -30.16 -5.08
N THR A 103 -26.08 -30.38 -5.40
CA THR A 103 -27.20 -29.91 -4.58
C THR A 103 -27.10 -30.42 -3.14
N GLU A 104 -26.85 -31.72 -2.97
CA GLU A 104 -26.73 -32.37 -1.67
C GLU A 104 -25.53 -31.84 -0.88
N SER A 105 -24.39 -31.67 -1.55
CA SER A 105 -23.19 -31.11 -0.92
C SER A 105 -23.44 -29.68 -0.43
N TYR A 106 -24.10 -28.86 -1.26
CA TYR A 106 -24.47 -27.50 -0.88
C TYR A 106 -25.38 -27.47 0.36
N ASP A 107 -26.42 -28.31 0.39
CA ASP A 107 -27.34 -28.40 1.54
C ASP A 107 -26.61 -28.83 2.81
N ILE A 108 -25.69 -29.79 2.71
CA ILE A 108 -24.85 -30.23 3.84
C ILE A 108 -23.99 -29.07 4.35
N VAL A 109 -23.21 -28.41 3.50
CA VAL A 109 -22.35 -27.30 3.92
C VAL A 109 -23.22 -26.20 4.56
N ARG A 110 -24.34 -25.84 3.93
CA ARG A 110 -25.26 -24.82 4.45
C ARG A 110 -25.83 -25.14 5.82
N SER A 111 -26.09 -26.42 6.11
CA SER A 111 -26.58 -26.86 7.41
C SER A 111 -25.52 -26.84 8.52
N LYS A 112 -24.23 -26.86 8.15
CA LYS A 112 -23.10 -27.03 9.09
C LYS A 112 -22.44 -25.73 9.49
N ILE A 113 -22.37 -24.76 8.58
CA ILE A 113 -21.73 -23.46 8.84
C ILE A 113 -22.73 -22.31 8.71
N GLY A 114 -22.58 -21.31 9.57
CA GLY A 114 -23.32 -20.06 9.50
C GLY A 114 -22.74 -19.08 8.48
N GLY A 115 -23.17 -17.81 8.53
CA GLY A 115 -22.60 -16.73 7.74
C GLY A 115 -23.17 -16.57 6.33
N TRP A 116 -24.10 -17.43 5.91
CA TRP A 116 -24.72 -17.37 4.58
C TRP A 116 -25.52 -16.08 4.31
N ASP A 117 -25.88 -15.35 5.37
CA ASP A 117 -26.55 -14.05 5.31
C ASP A 117 -25.74 -12.98 4.55
N ILE A 118 -24.44 -13.19 4.36
CA ILE A 118 -23.61 -12.25 3.59
C ILE A 118 -23.92 -12.28 2.10
N PHE A 119 -24.37 -13.44 1.58
CA PHE A 119 -24.54 -13.65 0.15
C PHE A 119 -25.89 -13.14 -0.33
N ASP A 120 -25.86 -12.32 -1.37
CA ASP A 120 -27.05 -11.86 -2.09
C ASP A 120 -27.56 -12.95 -3.05
N ASP A 121 -26.63 -13.71 -3.63
CA ASP A 121 -26.91 -14.83 -4.52
C ASP A 121 -25.92 -15.97 -4.34
N VAL A 122 -26.34 -17.17 -4.72
CA VAL A 122 -25.52 -18.37 -4.69
C VAL A 122 -25.62 -19.08 -6.04
N TYR A 123 -24.48 -19.25 -6.70
CA TYR A 123 -24.34 -20.04 -7.92
C TYR A 123 -23.48 -21.27 -7.64
N THR A 124 -24.13 -22.42 -7.55
CA THR A 124 -23.45 -23.72 -7.50
C THR A 124 -23.29 -24.25 -8.92
N SER A 125 -22.25 -25.06 -9.14
CA SER A 125 -22.08 -25.77 -10.41
C SER A 125 -23.29 -26.61 -10.81
N ALA A 126 -24.00 -27.20 -9.82
CA ALA A 126 -25.20 -27.98 -10.08
C ALA A 126 -26.36 -27.09 -10.56
N SER A 127 -26.56 -25.92 -9.93
CA SER A 127 -27.59 -24.97 -10.35
C SER A 127 -27.34 -24.39 -11.74
N LEU A 128 -26.08 -24.21 -12.12
CA LEU A 128 -25.69 -23.68 -13.42
C LEU A 128 -25.54 -24.77 -14.48
N GLY A 129 -25.46 -26.05 -14.12
CA GLY A 129 -25.27 -27.19 -15.03
C GLY A 129 -23.88 -27.25 -15.67
N VAL A 130 -22.89 -26.59 -15.06
CA VAL A 130 -21.51 -26.42 -15.55
C VAL A 130 -20.62 -26.10 -14.35
N ARG A 131 -19.33 -26.43 -14.40
CA ARG A 131 -18.41 -26.24 -13.26
C ARG A 131 -17.23 -25.33 -13.59
N LYS A 132 -16.63 -24.71 -12.58
CA LYS A 132 -15.31 -24.08 -12.70
C LYS A 132 -14.24 -25.17 -12.94
N PRO A 133 -13.21 -24.94 -13.76
CA PRO A 133 -12.85 -23.70 -14.45
C PRO A 133 -13.47 -23.57 -15.86
N GLU A 134 -14.49 -24.33 -16.23
CA GLU A 134 -15.07 -24.24 -17.58
C GLU A 134 -15.62 -22.83 -17.83
N GLN A 135 -15.30 -22.25 -19.00
CA GLN A 135 -15.70 -20.87 -19.34
C GLN A 135 -17.22 -20.68 -19.23
N GLY A 136 -18.00 -21.72 -19.56
CA GLY A 136 -19.45 -21.70 -19.46
C GLY A 136 -19.98 -21.43 -18.06
N PHE A 137 -19.24 -21.74 -16.99
CA PHE A 137 -19.62 -21.37 -15.62
C PHE A 137 -19.66 -19.86 -15.46
N PHE A 138 -18.57 -19.19 -15.84
CA PHE A 138 -18.44 -17.74 -15.73
C PHE A 138 -19.42 -17.02 -16.66
N ASP A 139 -19.61 -17.51 -17.89
CA ASP A 139 -20.58 -16.93 -18.82
C ASP A 139 -22.02 -17.00 -18.28
N ARG A 140 -22.41 -18.14 -17.69
CA ARG A 140 -23.74 -18.31 -17.06
C ARG A 140 -23.88 -17.47 -15.79
N ALA A 141 -22.85 -17.39 -14.96
CA ALA A 141 -22.87 -16.57 -13.75
C ALA A 141 -22.95 -15.07 -14.09
N LEU A 142 -22.18 -14.57 -15.06
CA LEU A 142 -22.27 -13.18 -15.54
C LEU A 142 -23.66 -12.87 -16.08
N LYS A 143 -24.23 -13.76 -16.90
CA LYS A 143 -25.59 -13.61 -17.42
C LYS A 143 -26.64 -13.58 -16.30
N ALA A 144 -26.51 -14.45 -15.29
CA ALA A 144 -27.45 -14.54 -14.18
C ALA A 144 -27.38 -13.32 -13.25
N THR A 145 -26.17 -12.78 -13.02
CA THR A 145 -25.99 -11.59 -12.17
C THR A 145 -26.41 -10.29 -12.84
N GLY A 146 -26.29 -10.21 -14.17
CA GLY A 146 -26.50 -8.98 -14.94
C GLY A 146 -25.44 -7.91 -14.69
N LEU A 147 -24.32 -8.26 -14.04
CA LEU A 147 -23.23 -7.35 -13.72
C LEU A 147 -22.20 -7.30 -14.84
N ASP A 148 -21.52 -6.17 -15.00
CA ASP A 148 -20.36 -6.07 -15.89
C ASP A 148 -19.19 -6.87 -15.31
N ALA A 149 -18.52 -7.67 -16.14
CA ALA A 149 -17.40 -8.50 -15.69
C ALA A 149 -16.30 -7.66 -15.02
N LYS A 150 -16.03 -6.46 -15.56
CA LYS A 150 -15.01 -5.55 -15.04
C LYS A 150 -15.31 -5.04 -13.62
N SER A 151 -16.56 -5.03 -13.20
CA SER A 151 -16.96 -4.63 -11.85
C SER A 151 -16.98 -5.78 -10.85
N ILE A 152 -16.57 -6.99 -11.23
CA ILE A 152 -16.58 -8.17 -10.37
C ILE A 152 -15.16 -8.58 -10.00
N VAL A 153 -14.90 -8.67 -8.69
CA VAL A 153 -13.75 -9.39 -8.13
C VAL A 153 -14.15 -10.83 -7.87
N PHE A 154 -13.40 -11.78 -8.44
CA PHE A 154 -13.53 -13.22 -8.22
C PHE A 154 -12.40 -13.73 -7.32
N VAL A 155 -12.76 -14.39 -6.22
CA VAL A 155 -11.81 -14.91 -5.21
C VAL A 155 -11.97 -16.41 -5.12
N ASP A 156 -10.88 -17.16 -5.34
CA ASP A 156 -10.87 -18.63 -5.39
C ASP A 156 -9.48 -19.15 -5.01
N ASP A 157 -9.39 -20.31 -4.37
CA ASP A 157 -8.12 -20.92 -3.94
C ASP A 157 -7.42 -21.68 -5.07
N ARG A 158 -8.11 -21.93 -6.20
CA ARG A 158 -7.56 -22.64 -7.36
C ARG A 158 -7.14 -21.68 -8.48
N PRO A 159 -5.86 -21.71 -8.92
CA PRO A 159 -5.37 -20.78 -9.93
C PRO A 159 -6.08 -20.91 -11.28
N GLU A 160 -6.46 -22.12 -11.69
CA GLU A 160 -7.21 -22.36 -12.93
C GLU A 160 -8.58 -21.67 -12.95
N ASN A 161 -9.27 -21.60 -11.81
CA ASN A 161 -10.54 -20.90 -11.68
C ASN A 161 -10.33 -19.39 -11.83
N VAL A 162 -9.31 -18.85 -11.15
CA VAL A 162 -8.95 -17.42 -11.20
C VAL A 162 -8.57 -17.00 -12.63
N ILE A 163 -7.75 -17.80 -13.32
CA ILE A 163 -7.35 -17.53 -14.71
C ILE A 163 -8.57 -17.47 -15.63
N CYS A 164 -9.48 -18.45 -15.52
CA CYS A 164 -10.68 -18.46 -16.36
C CYS A 164 -11.61 -17.27 -16.09
N ALA A 165 -11.75 -16.84 -14.82
CA ALA A 165 -12.47 -15.61 -14.48
C ALA A 165 -11.84 -14.36 -15.13
N GLN A 166 -10.52 -14.24 -15.06
CA GLN A 166 -9.78 -13.14 -15.70
C GLN A 166 -9.94 -13.15 -17.23
N CYS A 167 -9.91 -14.32 -17.87
CA CYS A 167 -10.17 -14.47 -19.30
C CYS A 167 -11.61 -14.07 -19.72
N ARG A 168 -12.53 -13.88 -18.77
CA ARG A 168 -13.88 -13.33 -18.98
C ARG A 168 -14.00 -11.86 -18.60
N GLY A 169 -12.90 -11.19 -18.27
CA GLY A 169 -12.85 -9.76 -17.98
C GLY A 169 -13.06 -9.40 -16.51
N MET A 170 -13.11 -10.40 -15.61
CA MET A 170 -13.21 -10.18 -14.17
C MET A 170 -11.86 -9.84 -13.54
N GLN A 171 -11.88 -9.19 -12.37
CA GLN A 171 -10.69 -9.06 -11.53
C GLN A 171 -10.49 -10.36 -10.74
N GLY A 172 -9.45 -11.14 -11.05
CA GLY A 172 -9.18 -12.41 -10.37
C GLY A 172 -8.20 -12.26 -9.20
N VAL A 173 -8.54 -12.85 -8.05
CA VAL A 173 -7.69 -12.91 -6.85
C VAL A 173 -7.55 -14.36 -6.42
N LEU A 174 -6.32 -14.88 -6.46
CA LEU A 174 -5.98 -16.16 -5.86
C LEU A 174 -5.99 -16.05 -4.33
N PHE A 175 -6.72 -16.93 -3.67
CA PHE A 175 -6.79 -16.99 -2.22
C PHE A 175 -5.60 -17.79 -1.67
N ASP A 176 -4.56 -17.09 -1.23
CA ASP A 176 -3.37 -17.69 -0.60
C ASP A 176 -3.36 -17.49 0.92
N ASN A 177 -3.82 -16.32 1.36
CA ASN A 177 -3.80 -15.88 2.75
C ASN A 177 -4.92 -14.85 3.00
N THR A 178 -5.67 -15.03 4.09
CA THR A 178 -6.79 -14.15 4.46
C THR A 178 -6.39 -12.67 4.50
N GLU A 179 -5.28 -12.31 5.18
CA GLU A 179 -4.85 -10.92 5.34
C GLU A 179 -4.56 -10.26 3.98
N ARG A 180 -3.82 -10.95 3.10
CA ARG A 180 -3.47 -10.43 1.77
C ARG A 180 -4.68 -10.25 0.88
N VAL A 181 -5.61 -11.20 0.89
CA VAL A 181 -6.84 -11.11 0.10
C VAL A 181 -7.72 -10.00 0.64
N VAL A 182 -7.88 -9.87 1.95
CA VAL A 182 -8.63 -8.78 2.58
C VAL A 182 -8.02 -7.42 2.22
N GLN A 183 -6.70 -7.28 2.24
CA GLN A 183 -6.02 -6.07 1.79
C GLN A 183 -6.41 -5.74 0.33
N LYS A 184 -6.31 -6.70 -0.59
CA LYS A 184 -6.71 -6.50 -1.99
C LYS A 184 -8.17 -6.11 -2.15
N LEU A 185 -9.08 -6.78 -1.42
CA LEU A 185 -10.51 -6.45 -1.47
C LEU A 185 -10.78 -5.03 -0.97
N ASN A 186 -10.12 -4.59 0.11
CA ASN A 186 -10.21 -3.21 0.56
C ASN A 186 -9.67 -2.22 -0.47
N ASN A 187 -8.61 -2.57 -1.21
CA ASN A 187 -8.04 -1.70 -2.25
C ASN A 187 -8.92 -1.63 -3.51
N PHE A 188 -9.69 -2.69 -3.80
CA PHE A 188 -10.68 -2.68 -4.89
C PHE A 188 -11.96 -1.90 -4.57
N PHE A 189 -12.45 -2.01 -3.34
CA PHE A 189 -13.80 -1.53 -2.98
C PHE A 189 -13.84 -0.35 -2.00
N GLY A 190 -12.76 -0.08 -1.27
CA GLY A 190 -12.68 1.03 -0.31
C GLY A 190 -12.12 2.29 -0.93
N ASP A 191 -12.49 3.45 -0.39
CA ASP A 191 -11.83 4.72 -0.74
C ASP A 191 -10.43 4.76 -0.07
N PRO A 192 -9.34 4.77 -0.86
CA PRO A 192 -7.99 4.72 -0.33
C PRO A 192 -7.62 5.98 0.47
N VAL A 193 -8.13 7.14 0.06
CA VAL A 193 -7.88 8.43 0.72
C VAL A 193 -8.62 8.48 2.05
N GLU A 194 -9.90 8.10 2.09
CA GLU A 194 -10.69 8.07 3.32
C GLU A 194 -10.11 7.09 4.35
N ARG A 195 -9.69 5.90 3.90
CA ARG A 195 -9.04 4.90 4.74
C ARG A 195 -7.74 5.43 5.34
N GLY A 196 -6.88 6.05 4.53
CA GLY A 196 -5.65 6.68 5.00
C GLY A 196 -5.91 7.81 6.00
N GLN A 197 -6.87 8.69 5.72
CA GLN A 197 -7.25 9.77 6.62
C GLN A 197 -7.83 9.26 7.95
N SER A 198 -8.64 8.22 7.90
CA SER A 198 -9.23 7.61 9.10
C SER A 198 -8.15 6.98 9.97
N TRP A 199 -7.17 6.32 9.36
CA TRP A 199 -5.99 5.81 10.07
C TRP A 199 -5.19 6.95 10.71
N LEU A 200 -4.89 8.03 9.98
CA LEU A 200 -4.17 9.20 10.52
C LEU A 200 -4.87 9.81 11.73
N ARG A 201 -6.20 10.01 11.66
CA ARG A 201 -6.99 10.54 12.77
C ARG A 201 -6.99 9.62 13.99
N ALA A 202 -7.05 8.31 13.78
CA ALA A 202 -7.04 7.32 14.86
C ALA A 202 -5.69 7.26 15.60
N HIS A 203 -4.59 7.63 14.94
CA HIS A 203 -3.23 7.58 15.48
C HIS A 203 -2.61 8.97 15.73
N ALA A 204 -3.43 10.03 15.66
CA ALA A 204 -3.01 11.41 15.86
C ALA A 204 -2.10 11.57 17.10
N LYS A 205 -1.02 12.34 16.97
CA LYS A 205 0.01 12.61 18.00
C LYS A 205 0.93 11.44 18.38
N TYR A 206 0.69 10.22 17.90
CA TYR A 206 1.46 9.02 18.30
C TYR A 206 2.21 8.33 17.13
N MET A 207 2.28 8.98 15.95
CA MET A 207 2.91 8.43 14.75
C MET A 207 4.43 8.67 14.70
N TRP A 208 5.15 8.13 15.67
CA TRP A 208 6.61 8.26 15.76
C TRP A 208 7.35 7.39 14.74
N CYS A 209 8.63 7.71 14.56
CA CYS A 209 9.48 6.94 13.67
C CYS A 209 9.86 5.60 14.31
N VAL A 210 10.00 4.57 13.50
CA VAL A 210 10.51 3.26 13.88
C VAL A 210 11.62 2.88 12.91
N THR A 211 12.72 2.34 13.42
CA THR A 211 13.78 1.83 12.57
C THR A 211 13.40 0.51 11.91
N ASN A 212 14.10 0.12 10.84
CA ASN A 212 14.00 -1.24 10.31
C ASN A 212 14.48 -2.34 11.28
N THR A 213 14.98 -1.97 12.46
CA THR A 213 15.34 -2.88 13.55
C THR A 213 14.36 -2.82 14.74
N GLY A 214 13.22 -2.13 14.58
CA GLY A 214 12.16 -2.08 15.60
C GLY A 214 12.41 -1.11 16.76
N ILE A 215 13.31 -0.14 16.60
CA ILE A 215 13.60 0.87 17.64
C ILE A 215 12.77 2.12 17.35
N GLU A 216 11.94 2.54 18.31
CA GLU A 216 11.20 3.81 18.24
C GLU A 216 12.18 5.00 18.34
N ILE A 217 11.96 5.99 17.49
CA ILE A 217 12.68 7.27 17.48
C ILE A 217 11.64 8.39 17.53
N ARG A 218 11.66 9.15 18.63
CA ARG A 218 10.86 10.37 18.77
C ARG A 218 11.65 11.55 18.27
N GLU A 219 11.38 11.94 17.04
CA GLU A 219 12.09 12.98 16.33
C GLU A 219 11.10 13.93 15.62
N GLN A 220 11.55 15.15 15.34
CA GLN A 220 10.70 16.25 14.89
C GLN A 220 10.61 16.39 13.37
N PHE A 221 11.60 15.93 12.62
CA PHE A 221 11.66 16.05 11.16
C PHE A 221 10.45 15.39 10.48
N GLN A 222 10.10 14.13 10.80
CA GLN A 222 8.92 13.51 10.20
C GLN A 222 7.60 14.02 10.77
N GLN A 223 7.57 14.55 12.00
CA GLN A 223 6.39 15.29 12.49
C GLN A 223 6.17 16.58 11.69
N LEU A 224 7.24 17.29 11.33
CA LEU A 224 7.18 18.48 10.47
C LEU A 224 6.80 18.10 9.04
N LEU A 225 7.33 17.00 8.47
CA LEU A 225 6.88 16.50 7.15
C LEU A 225 5.40 16.12 7.16
N LEU A 226 4.93 15.43 8.21
CA LEU A 226 3.54 15.09 8.40
C LEU A 226 2.65 16.35 8.41
N LEU A 227 3.06 17.40 9.13
CA LEU A 227 2.37 18.69 9.13
C LEU A 227 2.44 19.37 7.75
N HIS A 228 3.61 19.38 7.11
CA HIS A 228 3.83 19.97 5.79
C HIS A 228 2.94 19.32 4.70
N TRP A 229 2.72 18.01 4.82
CA TRP A 229 1.88 17.29 3.88
C TRP A 229 0.39 17.47 4.15
N THR A 230 -0.03 17.45 5.41
CA THR A 230 -1.46 17.45 5.77
C THR A 230 -2.03 18.84 6.04
N ASN A 231 -1.20 19.79 6.48
CA ASN A 231 -1.60 21.05 7.09
C ASN A 231 -2.60 20.86 8.26
N ASP A 232 -2.54 19.72 8.96
CA ASP A 232 -3.44 19.37 10.04
C ASP A 232 -2.69 19.28 11.38
N TRP A 233 -2.82 20.35 12.18
CA TRP A 233 -2.26 20.43 13.52
C TRP A 233 -2.84 19.42 14.50
N GLY A 234 -4.01 18.83 14.21
CA GLY A 234 -4.59 17.75 14.99
C GLY A 234 -3.77 16.46 14.94
N LEU A 235 -2.97 16.25 13.90
CA LEU A 235 -2.24 15.00 13.67
C LEU A 235 -0.86 14.95 14.34
N VAL A 236 -0.22 16.09 14.56
CA VAL A 236 1.22 16.16 14.88
C VAL A 236 1.50 16.60 16.31
N ASP A 237 2.56 16.09 16.92
CA ASP A 237 3.13 16.67 18.14
C ASP A 237 4.42 17.41 17.76
N ILE A 238 4.52 18.71 18.02
CA ILE A 238 5.65 19.58 17.64
C ILE A 238 6.25 20.19 18.91
N ALA A 239 7.40 19.66 19.35
CA ALA A 239 8.07 20.11 20.58
C ALA A 239 8.59 21.56 20.50
N GLN A 240 9.22 21.93 19.38
CA GLN A 240 9.78 23.26 19.16
C GLN A 240 8.90 24.06 18.19
N LEU A 241 7.83 24.69 18.68
CA LEU A 241 7.02 25.61 17.87
C LEU A 241 7.77 26.91 17.54
N ASN A 242 8.44 27.46 18.55
CA ASN A 242 9.24 28.68 18.44
C ASN A 242 10.64 28.39 18.98
N SER A 243 11.61 28.14 18.09
CA SER A 243 13.00 27.99 18.51
C SER A 243 13.61 29.35 18.87
N PRO A 244 14.13 29.57 20.09
CA PRO A 244 14.76 30.83 20.46
C PRO A 244 16.02 31.16 19.63
N SER A 245 16.73 30.13 19.14
CA SER A 245 17.88 30.30 18.25
C SER A 245 17.47 30.58 16.80
N GLY A 246 16.21 30.28 16.45
CA GLY A 246 15.75 30.21 15.07
C GLY A 246 16.22 28.95 14.33
N ARG A 247 16.78 27.97 15.05
CA ARG A 247 17.32 26.72 14.47
C ARG A 247 16.64 25.53 15.15
N TRP A 248 16.42 24.45 14.41
CA TRP A 248 15.70 23.27 14.91
C TRP A 248 16.61 22.06 15.01
N ASN A 249 16.27 21.19 15.96
CA ASN A 249 16.96 19.94 16.19
C ASN A 249 16.02 18.76 15.92
N CYS A 250 16.49 17.79 15.14
CA CYS A 250 15.77 16.54 14.91
C CYS A 250 15.33 15.84 16.21
N PHE A 251 16.16 15.80 17.25
CA PHE A 251 15.88 15.11 18.52
C PHE A 251 15.37 16.06 19.61
N SER A 252 14.21 16.67 19.38
CA SER A 252 13.61 17.64 20.32
C SER A 252 12.80 17.02 21.47
N TYR A 253 12.59 15.70 21.48
CA TYR A 253 11.73 15.01 22.47
C TYR A 253 12.51 14.22 23.53
N GLY A 254 13.84 14.24 23.50
CA GLY A 254 14.66 13.44 24.39
C GLY A 254 16.08 13.27 23.87
N PRO A 255 16.89 12.41 24.52
CA PRO A 255 18.25 12.15 24.09
C PRO A 255 18.28 11.57 22.66
N PRO A 256 19.28 11.91 21.84
CA PRO A 256 19.43 11.33 20.51
C PRO A 256 19.55 9.80 20.56
N VAL A 257 18.84 9.11 19.68
CA VAL A 257 18.75 7.65 19.66
C VAL A 257 19.63 7.09 18.54
N LEU A 258 20.47 6.08 18.81
CA LEU A 258 21.35 5.44 17.80
C LEU A 258 22.31 6.40 17.08
N THR A 259 22.70 7.48 17.75
CA THR A 259 23.63 8.49 17.23
C THR A 259 24.51 9.02 18.36
N THR A 260 25.25 10.10 18.13
CA THR A 260 26.09 10.76 19.14
C THR A 260 25.27 11.29 20.31
N GLU A 261 25.85 11.25 21.52
CA GLU A 261 25.24 11.74 22.77
C GLU A 261 24.68 13.17 22.65
N VAL A 262 25.41 14.05 21.99
CA VAL A 262 24.94 15.40 21.62
C VAL A 262 24.70 15.43 20.12
N PHE A 263 23.46 15.72 19.71
CA PHE A 263 23.09 15.95 18.31
C PHE A 263 22.88 17.46 18.11
N PRO A 264 23.61 18.11 17.17
CA PRO A 264 23.48 19.55 16.94
C PRO A 264 22.17 19.88 16.21
N GLU A 265 21.76 21.15 16.27
CA GLU A 265 20.74 21.68 15.37
C GLU A 265 21.17 21.44 13.92
N ASP A 266 20.21 21.05 13.08
CA ASP A 266 20.46 20.57 11.73
C ASP A 266 19.69 21.38 10.68
N LEU A 267 20.31 21.52 9.51
CA LEU A 267 19.78 22.37 8.46
C LEU A 267 18.55 21.73 7.78
N ASP A 268 18.36 20.42 7.90
CA ASP A 268 17.25 19.70 7.28
C ASP A 268 15.94 19.91 8.06
N THR A 269 15.98 19.67 9.37
CA THR A 269 14.88 19.95 10.31
C THR A 269 14.58 21.44 10.36
N THR A 270 15.61 22.28 10.37
CA THR A 270 15.43 23.74 10.26
C THR A 270 14.74 24.13 8.96
N SER A 271 15.15 23.57 7.82
CA SER A 271 14.54 23.92 6.53
C SER A 271 13.06 23.55 6.46
N ILE A 272 12.69 22.34 6.90
CA ILE A 272 11.28 21.96 6.90
C ILE A 272 10.45 22.77 7.90
N ALA A 273 11.02 23.14 9.07
CA ALA A 273 10.37 24.05 10.01
C ALA A 273 10.10 25.43 9.37
N LEU A 274 11.10 26.04 8.72
CA LEU A 274 10.99 27.33 8.02
C LEU A 274 9.98 27.33 6.87
N LEU A 275 9.71 26.16 6.27
CA LEU A 275 8.74 25.99 5.19
C LEU A 275 7.32 25.70 5.68
N THR A 276 7.16 25.29 6.93
CA THR A 276 5.90 24.71 7.45
C THR A 276 5.29 25.53 8.57
N LEU A 277 6.11 26.01 9.51
CA LEU A 277 5.65 26.71 10.70
C LEU A 277 5.44 28.19 10.40
N ASP A 278 4.51 28.81 11.12
CA ASP A 278 4.34 30.26 11.14
C ASP A 278 5.41 30.88 12.04
N ILE A 279 6.46 31.40 11.42
CA ILE A 279 7.65 31.93 12.08
C ILE A 279 7.79 33.40 11.75
N ASP A 280 8.10 34.21 12.77
CA ASP A 280 8.38 35.63 12.60
C ASP A 280 9.46 35.87 11.52
N ASP A 281 9.19 36.80 10.61
CA ASP A 281 10.07 37.04 9.46
C ASP A 281 11.48 37.45 9.90
N SER A 282 11.63 38.21 10.99
CA SER A 282 12.96 38.59 11.48
C SER A 282 13.78 37.38 11.94
N VAL A 283 13.13 36.40 12.57
CA VAL A 283 13.76 35.13 12.96
C VAL A 283 14.11 34.33 11.71
N LYS A 284 13.18 34.22 10.75
CA LYS A 284 13.40 33.50 9.49
C LYS A 284 14.57 34.08 8.70
N GLN A 285 14.64 35.40 8.51
CA GLN A 285 15.74 36.06 7.80
C GLN A 285 17.08 35.84 8.50
N LYS A 286 17.12 35.98 9.83
CA LYS A 286 18.32 35.72 10.62
C LYS A 286 18.79 34.26 10.49
N THR A 287 17.88 33.30 10.57
CA THR A 287 18.23 31.88 10.39
C THR A 287 18.78 31.60 9.01
N MET A 288 18.23 32.24 7.97
CA MET A 288 18.76 32.11 6.62
C MET A 288 20.17 32.72 6.48
N ASP A 289 20.45 33.83 7.16
CA ASP A 289 21.80 34.41 7.22
C ASP A 289 22.77 33.48 7.95
N ASP A 290 22.31 32.82 9.02
CA ASP A 290 23.08 31.80 9.72
C ASP A 290 23.40 30.62 8.79
N ILE A 291 22.43 30.12 8.01
CA ILE A 291 22.65 29.02 7.05
C ILE A 291 23.78 29.34 6.07
N LEU A 292 23.89 30.59 5.59
CA LEU A 292 24.94 31.01 4.67
C LEU A 292 26.35 30.92 5.28
N GLN A 293 26.48 30.91 6.62
CA GLN A 293 27.76 30.70 7.30
C GLN A 293 28.18 29.22 7.34
N TYR A 294 27.26 28.29 7.03
CA TYR A 294 27.48 26.84 7.05
C TYR A 294 27.40 26.24 5.64
N LEU A 295 28.04 26.91 4.68
CA LEU A 295 28.27 26.40 3.34
C LEU A 295 29.67 25.79 3.23
N ASN A 296 29.80 24.72 2.44
CA ASN A 296 31.11 24.24 2.01
C ASN A 296 31.72 25.20 0.97
N PRO A 297 33.01 25.06 0.61
CA PRO A 297 33.65 25.92 -0.39
C PRO A 297 32.99 25.91 -1.77
N ASP A 298 32.21 24.88 -2.10
CA ASP A 298 31.46 24.76 -3.36
C ASP A 298 30.06 25.40 -3.29
N GLY A 299 29.69 26.00 -2.15
CA GLY A 299 28.40 26.67 -1.95
C GLY A 299 27.22 25.73 -1.67
N LEU A 300 27.48 24.51 -1.21
CA LEU A 300 26.46 23.57 -0.71
C LEU A 300 26.35 23.66 0.81
N ALA A 301 25.14 23.52 1.35
CA ALA A 301 24.88 23.57 2.77
C ALA A 301 25.35 22.30 3.49
N TYR A 302 26.06 22.47 4.61
CA TYR A 302 26.36 21.36 5.53
C TYR A 302 25.09 20.83 6.20
N CYS A 303 25.16 19.62 6.76
CA CYS A 303 24.03 19.02 7.47
C CYS A 303 23.70 19.72 8.79
N TYR A 304 24.68 20.35 9.45
CA TYR A 304 24.57 20.82 10.84
C TYR A 304 25.07 22.25 11.03
N PHE A 305 24.51 22.95 12.01
CA PHE A 305 25.04 24.21 12.53
C PHE A 305 26.25 24.00 13.47
N ASP A 306 27.15 23.08 13.10
CA ASP A 306 28.33 22.69 13.87
C ASP A 306 29.57 22.62 12.96
N PRO A 307 30.52 23.57 13.07
CA PRO A 307 31.72 23.58 12.23
C PRO A 307 32.64 22.39 12.53
N GLY A 308 32.51 21.75 13.69
CA GLY A 308 33.22 20.51 14.04
C GLY A 308 32.64 19.26 13.36
N ARG A 309 31.49 19.37 12.68
CA ARG A 309 30.84 18.28 11.95
C ARG A 309 30.54 18.69 10.50
N PRO A 310 31.56 18.87 9.64
CA PRO A 310 31.40 19.34 8.25
C PRO A 310 30.87 18.24 7.33
N ARG A 311 29.70 17.67 7.65
CA ARG A 311 29.05 16.64 6.85
C ARG A 311 28.23 17.28 5.76
N LEU A 312 28.34 16.72 4.55
CA LEU A 312 27.60 17.17 3.38
C LEU A 312 26.59 16.11 2.97
N ASP A 313 25.38 16.56 2.63
CA ASP A 313 24.38 15.75 1.95
C ASP A 313 23.66 16.62 0.90
N PRO A 314 23.76 16.30 -0.39
CA PRO A 314 23.13 17.10 -1.44
C PRO A 314 21.62 17.25 -1.30
N PHE A 315 20.93 16.28 -0.70
CA PHE A 315 19.47 16.36 -0.58
C PHE A 315 19.07 17.35 0.53
N ILE A 316 19.88 17.47 1.59
CA ILE A 316 19.72 18.52 2.59
C ILE A 316 19.97 19.90 1.96
N SER A 317 21.00 20.03 1.12
CA SER A 317 21.22 21.25 0.34
C SER A 317 20.05 21.60 -0.58
N ALA A 318 19.39 20.61 -1.19
CA ALA A 318 18.17 20.83 -1.96
C ALA A 318 16.99 21.29 -1.09
N ASN A 319 16.88 20.79 0.15
CA ASN A 319 15.87 21.26 1.09
C ASN A 319 16.11 22.72 1.50
N VAL A 320 17.36 23.07 1.81
CA VAL A 320 17.78 24.45 2.09
C VAL A 320 17.47 25.36 0.90
N LEU A 321 17.75 24.91 -0.32
CA LEU A 321 17.46 25.68 -1.54
C LEU A 321 15.97 26.07 -1.65
N ARG A 322 15.05 25.17 -1.26
CA ARG A 322 13.60 25.46 -1.22
C ARG A 322 13.28 26.64 -0.30
N VAL A 323 13.91 26.72 0.88
CA VAL A 323 13.71 27.82 1.84
C VAL A 323 14.10 29.16 1.22
N PHE A 324 15.25 29.21 0.54
CA PHE A 324 15.77 30.43 -0.06
C PHE A 324 14.89 30.91 -1.20
N TYR A 325 14.44 30.02 -2.08
CA TYR A 325 13.49 30.37 -3.13
C TYR A 325 12.14 30.81 -2.57
N ALA A 326 11.60 30.10 -1.56
CA ALA A 326 10.36 30.48 -0.89
C ALA A 326 10.42 31.86 -0.19
N SER A 327 11.60 32.43 -0.03
CA SER A 327 11.82 33.74 0.60
C SER A 327 12.41 34.78 -0.36
N GLY A 328 12.42 34.51 -1.68
CA GLY A 328 12.94 35.43 -2.69
C GLY A 328 14.47 35.62 -2.68
N ARG A 329 15.20 34.71 -2.02
CA ARG A 329 16.67 34.75 -1.82
C ARG A 329 17.41 33.64 -2.58
N GLY A 330 16.77 33.01 -3.56
CA GLY A 330 17.33 31.87 -4.32
C GLY A 330 18.69 32.17 -4.98
N ASN A 331 18.93 33.43 -5.37
CA ASN A 331 20.19 33.88 -5.97
C ASN A 331 21.43 33.70 -5.06
N GLN A 332 21.25 33.58 -3.74
CA GLN A 332 22.35 33.36 -2.80
C GLN A 332 22.88 31.91 -2.80
N LEU A 333 22.12 30.98 -3.39
CA LEU A 333 22.46 29.55 -3.47
C LEU A 333 22.55 29.04 -4.91
N GLN A 334 23.01 29.89 -5.83
CA GLN A 334 23.26 29.51 -7.23
C GLN A 334 24.17 28.27 -7.38
N PRO A 335 25.27 28.11 -6.63
CA PRO A 335 26.10 26.90 -6.73
C PRO A 335 25.33 25.63 -6.37
N ALA A 336 24.50 25.68 -5.32
CA ALA A 336 23.64 24.56 -4.95
C ALA A 336 22.61 24.23 -6.05
N ARG A 337 21.96 25.24 -6.67
CA ARG A 337 21.06 25.02 -7.80
C ARG A 337 21.77 24.30 -8.96
N HIS A 338 22.93 24.80 -9.39
CA HIS A 338 23.69 24.18 -10.48
C HIS A 338 24.13 22.75 -10.13
N PHE A 339 24.43 22.47 -8.86
CA PHE A 339 24.72 21.12 -8.41
C PHE A 339 23.50 20.19 -8.58
N MET A 340 22.30 20.65 -8.21
CA MET A 340 21.07 19.87 -8.41
C MET A 340 20.78 19.62 -9.90
N GLU A 341 21.01 20.61 -10.76
CA GLU A 341 20.92 20.45 -12.21
C GLU A 341 21.90 19.39 -12.73
N ASN A 342 23.14 19.38 -12.24
CA ASN A 342 24.13 18.38 -12.62
C ASN A 342 23.75 16.98 -12.11
N MET A 343 23.20 16.87 -10.89
CA MET A 343 22.68 15.60 -10.37
C MET A 343 21.58 15.04 -11.28
N LEU A 344 20.62 15.88 -11.70
CA LEU A 344 19.58 15.45 -12.63
C LEU A 344 20.13 15.18 -14.04
N ARG A 345 21.06 15.98 -14.54
CA ARG A 345 21.64 15.81 -15.89
C ARG A 345 22.39 14.49 -16.02
N THR A 346 23.16 14.14 -15.00
CA THR A 346 23.99 12.91 -14.99
C THR A 346 23.24 11.68 -14.50
N GLY A 347 22.13 11.85 -13.77
CA GLY A 347 21.45 10.75 -13.08
C GLY A 347 22.11 10.33 -11.77
N ALA A 348 23.13 11.06 -11.29
CA ALA A 348 23.89 10.69 -10.09
C ALA A 348 23.03 10.59 -8.82
N PHE A 349 21.87 11.27 -8.78
CA PHE A 349 20.95 11.20 -7.66
C PHE A 349 20.38 9.79 -7.40
N GLU A 350 20.38 8.91 -8.40
CA GLU A 350 19.82 7.56 -8.29
C GLU A 350 20.53 6.65 -7.28
N HIS A 351 21.78 6.96 -6.95
CA HIS A 351 22.55 6.25 -5.92
C HIS A 351 22.09 6.56 -4.49
N GLY A 352 21.23 7.56 -4.32
CA GLY A 352 20.97 8.17 -3.03
C GLY A 352 22.20 8.90 -2.45
N THR A 353 22.12 9.30 -1.20
CA THR A 353 23.15 10.04 -0.47
C THR A 353 23.42 9.39 0.87
N ARG A 354 24.22 10.05 1.72
CA ARG A 354 24.58 9.52 3.05
C ARG A 354 23.32 9.24 3.87
N TYR A 355 22.38 10.19 3.91
CA TYR A 355 21.16 10.09 4.71
C TYR A 355 19.93 9.69 3.91
N TYR A 356 19.85 10.06 2.62
CA TYR A 356 18.69 9.77 1.78
C TYR A 356 18.97 8.62 0.82
N HIS A 357 18.48 7.42 1.17
CA HIS A 357 18.63 6.25 0.31
C HIS A 357 17.63 6.21 -0.85
N LEU A 358 16.55 6.99 -0.76
CA LEU A 358 15.51 7.07 -1.78
C LEU A 358 15.77 8.24 -2.73
N PRO A 359 16.11 8.01 -4.00
CA PRO A 359 16.40 9.09 -4.95
C PRO A 359 15.20 9.99 -5.24
N ASP A 360 13.98 9.45 -5.10
CA ASP A 360 12.73 10.17 -5.35
C ASP A 360 12.48 11.32 -4.35
N PHE A 361 13.20 11.34 -3.21
CA PHE A 361 13.15 12.44 -2.24
C PHE A 361 13.71 13.75 -2.82
N LEU A 362 14.82 13.67 -3.59
CA LEU A 362 15.35 14.82 -4.30
C LEU A 362 14.36 15.31 -5.35
N LEU A 363 13.77 14.40 -6.13
CA LEU A 363 12.78 14.77 -7.14
C LEU A 363 11.57 15.47 -6.51
N TYR A 364 11.11 15.00 -5.35
CA TYR A 364 10.08 15.69 -4.57
C TYR A 364 10.51 17.10 -4.15
N TYR A 365 11.68 17.26 -3.52
CA TYR A 365 12.18 18.58 -3.12
C TYR A 365 12.26 19.57 -4.28
N LEU A 366 12.84 19.14 -5.40
CA LEU A 366 12.98 19.99 -6.58
C LEU A 366 11.63 20.25 -7.26
N SER A 367 10.68 19.31 -7.21
CA SER A 367 9.33 19.53 -7.75
C SER A 367 8.58 20.61 -6.99
N GLU A 368 8.72 20.65 -5.66
CA GLU A 368 8.06 21.67 -4.85
C GLU A 368 8.73 23.05 -5.02
N LEU A 369 10.07 23.07 -5.14
CA LEU A 369 10.80 24.28 -5.50
C LEU A 369 10.29 24.84 -6.84
N CYS A 370 10.21 24.00 -7.87
CA CYS A 370 9.76 24.42 -9.20
C CYS A 370 8.28 24.85 -9.22
N SER A 371 7.39 24.12 -8.53
CA SER A 371 5.95 24.39 -8.56
C SER A 371 5.57 25.64 -7.79
N LYS A 372 6.29 25.98 -6.71
CA LYS A 372 6.09 27.20 -5.91
C LYS A 372 6.71 28.45 -6.51
N ASN A 373 7.56 28.32 -7.53
CA ASN A 373 8.25 29.43 -8.16
C ASN A 373 8.02 29.38 -9.68
N PRO A 374 6.78 29.45 -10.20
CA PRO A 374 6.50 29.24 -11.62
C PRO A 374 7.19 30.26 -12.54
N ASP A 375 7.39 31.49 -12.08
CA ASP A 375 7.91 32.61 -12.86
C ASP A 375 9.44 32.81 -12.74
N ALA A 376 10.14 31.89 -12.05
CA ALA A 376 11.59 31.92 -11.94
C ALA A 376 12.22 31.23 -13.16
N ASP A 377 12.54 32.00 -14.20
CA ASP A 377 13.11 31.52 -15.47
C ASP A 377 14.43 30.76 -15.26
N GLU A 378 15.22 31.12 -14.24
CA GLU A 378 16.48 30.44 -13.94
C GLU A 378 16.31 28.98 -13.50
N LEU A 379 15.07 28.53 -13.24
CA LEU A 379 14.73 27.14 -12.91
C LEU A 379 14.29 26.33 -14.13
N ASP A 380 14.21 26.89 -15.34
CA ASP A 380 13.70 26.18 -16.52
C ASP A 380 14.48 24.90 -16.85
N ILE A 381 15.81 24.99 -16.82
CA ILE A 381 16.68 23.83 -17.02
C ILE A 381 16.38 22.75 -15.98
N LEU A 382 16.20 23.15 -14.72
CA LEU A 382 15.86 22.24 -13.64
C LEU A 382 14.49 21.59 -13.85
N ARG A 383 13.47 22.36 -14.28
CA ARG A 383 12.12 21.86 -14.58
C ARG A 383 12.15 20.80 -15.68
N ASP A 384 12.88 21.04 -16.75
CA ASP A 384 12.96 20.13 -17.90
C ASP A 384 13.65 18.83 -17.53
N LEU A 385 14.81 18.92 -16.86
CA LEU A 385 15.52 17.75 -16.35
C LEU A 385 14.67 16.97 -15.35
N LEU A 386 13.97 17.65 -14.44
CA LEU A 386 13.11 17.02 -13.45
C LEU A 386 11.96 16.26 -14.09
N ARG A 387 11.27 16.85 -15.09
CA ARG A 387 10.20 16.16 -15.82
C ARG A 387 10.72 14.93 -16.54
N GLN A 388 11.91 15.01 -17.13
CA GLN A 388 12.56 13.86 -17.76
C GLN A 388 12.80 12.74 -16.74
N ARG A 389 13.45 13.05 -15.61
CA ARG A 389 13.77 12.05 -14.58
C ARG A 389 12.54 11.45 -13.90
N LEU A 390 11.48 12.23 -13.70
CA LEU A 390 10.21 11.71 -13.20
C LEU A 390 9.63 10.67 -14.16
N LYS A 391 9.55 10.98 -15.47
CA LYS A 391 9.04 10.05 -16.50
C LYS A 391 9.84 8.75 -16.58
N GLU A 392 11.18 8.84 -16.53
CA GLU A 392 12.07 7.66 -16.55
C GLU A 392 11.84 6.73 -15.36
N ARG A 393 11.41 7.27 -14.20
CA ARG A 393 11.30 6.53 -12.95
C ARG A 393 9.87 6.08 -12.61
N MET A 394 8.84 6.50 -13.34
CA MET A 394 7.46 6.08 -13.06
C MET A 394 7.35 4.55 -13.05
N GLY A 395 6.82 3.98 -11.98
CA GLY A 395 6.71 2.53 -11.80
C GLY A 395 8.02 1.78 -11.53
N SER A 396 9.14 2.47 -11.29
CA SER A 396 10.46 1.83 -11.15
C SER A 396 10.71 1.11 -9.81
N THR A 397 9.85 1.32 -8.80
CA THR A 397 10.03 0.82 -7.44
C THR A 397 8.71 0.31 -6.86
N ASN A 398 8.77 -0.73 -6.02
CA ASN A 398 7.63 -1.23 -5.26
C ASN A 398 7.79 -0.91 -3.75
N ASP A 399 7.91 0.37 -3.43
CA ASP A 399 8.07 0.91 -2.07
C ASP A 399 7.19 2.16 -1.92
N ALA A 400 6.35 2.19 -0.88
CA ALA A 400 5.36 3.25 -0.68
C ALA A 400 6.01 4.63 -0.50
N SER A 401 7.19 4.70 0.11
CA SER A 401 7.93 5.96 0.27
C SER A 401 8.33 6.54 -1.10
N SER A 402 9.06 5.77 -1.91
CA SER A 402 9.51 6.19 -3.23
C SER A 402 8.34 6.46 -4.19
N VAL A 403 7.33 5.57 -4.20
CA VAL A 403 6.14 5.72 -5.05
C VAL A 403 5.34 6.96 -4.66
N GLY A 404 5.12 7.20 -3.36
CA GLY A 404 4.41 8.38 -2.85
C GLY A 404 5.13 9.69 -3.19
N LEU A 405 6.45 9.75 -2.96
CA LEU A 405 7.28 10.92 -3.30
C LEU A 405 7.24 11.22 -4.80
N ARG A 406 7.39 10.18 -5.64
CA ARG A 406 7.41 10.34 -7.09
C ARG A 406 6.05 10.71 -7.66
N LEU A 407 4.95 10.15 -7.14
CA LEU A 407 3.59 10.54 -7.52
C LEU A 407 3.31 12.01 -7.14
N LEU A 408 3.64 12.40 -5.90
CA LEU A 408 3.48 13.79 -5.46
C LEU A 408 4.33 14.76 -6.29
N ALA A 409 5.57 14.38 -6.60
CA ALA A 409 6.45 15.16 -7.46
C ALA A 409 5.92 15.27 -8.90
N SER A 410 5.33 14.21 -9.42
CA SER A 410 4.67 14.20 -10.74
C SER A 410 3.49 15.17 -10.76
N ASN A 411 2.65 15.17 -9.73
CA ASN A 411 1.53 16.10 -9.59
C ASN A 411 2.03 17.56 -9.53
N ASN A 412 3.05 17.85 -8.73
CA ASN A 412 3.68 19.18 -8.66
C ASN A 412 4.15 19.68 -10.04
N MET A 413 4.61 18.76 -10.90
CA MET A 413 5.08 19.05 -12.25
C MET A 413 4.01 18.89 -13.34
N ARG A 414 2.75 18.63 -12.96
CA ARG A 414 1.59 18.40 -13.84
C ARG A 414 1.81 17.25 -14.83
N LEU A 415 2.35 16.15 -14.34
CA LEU A 415 2.58 14.92 -15.11
C LEU A 415 1.58 13.83 -14.70
N THR A 416 0.89 13.24 -15.68
CA THR A 416 0.06 12.06 -15.46
C THR A 416 0.94 10.85 -15.11
N ASN A 417 0.70 10.24 -13.95
CA ASN A 417 1.47 9.11 -13.46
C ASN A 417 0.55 7.98 -12.97
N THR A 418 -0.03 7.24 -13.92
CA THR A 418 -0.95 6.14 -13.65
C THR A 418 -0.25 4.93 -13.02
N SER A 419 1.02 4.69 -13.37
CA SER A 419 1.80 3.57 -12.87
C SER A 419 2.01 3.66 -11.36
N ASP A 420 2.48 4.81 -10.86
CA ASP A 420 2.69 4.99 -9.42
C ASP A 420 1.40 5.12 -8.65
N ARG A 421 0.36 5.70 -9.27
CA ARG A 421 -0.97 5.69 -8.67
C ARG A 421 -1.44 4.25 -8.43
N SER A 422 -1.31 3.35 -9.41
CA SER A 422 -1.70 1.95 -9.25
C SER A 422 -0.87 1.25 -8.17
N LEU A 423 0.46 1.40 -8.20
CA LEU A 423 1.35 0.80 -7.20
C LEU A 423 1.04 1.30 -5.79
N LEU A 424 0.78 2.59 -5.62
CA LEU A 424 0.47 3.16 -4.31
C LEU A 424 -0.85 2.59 -3.78
N LEU A 425 -1.86 2.42 -4.63
CA LEU A 425 -3.12 1.77 -4.22
C LEU A 425 -2.89 0.32 -3.81
N ASP A 426 -2.06 -0.43 -4.55
CA ASP A 426 -1.73 -1.82 -4.23
C ASP A 426 -0.96 -1.96 -2.91
N LEU A 427 -0.14 -0.97 -2.57
CA LEU A 427 0.68 -0.94 -1.35
C LEU A 427 -0.09 -0.52 -0.09
N GLN A 428 -1.34 -0.06 -0.20
CA GLN A 428 -2.13 0.31 0.99
C GLN A 428 -2.44 -0.93 1.82
N ARG A 429 -2.15 -0.88 3.13
CA ARG A 429 -2.38 -1.97 4.08
C ARG A 429 -3.86 -2.10 4.41
N SER A 430 -4.26 -3.23 5.00
CA SER A 430 -5.66 -3.51 5.37
C SER A 430 -6.26 -2.46 6.31
N ASP A 431 -5.47 -1.95 7.26
CA ASP A 431 -5.85 -0.90 8.20
C ASP A 431 -5.95 0.51 7.58
N GLY A 432 -5.57 0.67 6.31
CA GLY A 432 -5.61 1.93 5.57
C GLY A 432 -4.29 2.70 5.54
N SER A 433 -3.27 2.25 6.27
CA SER A 433 -1.95 2.89 6.31
C SER A 433 -1.06 2.54 5.12
N TRP A 434 0.01 3.30 4.98
CA TRP A 434 1.19 2.94 4.20
C TRP A 434 2.42 2.96 5.10
N MET A 435 3.37 2.07 4.81
CA MET A 435 4.64 1.98 5.53
C MET A 435 5.82 2.05 4.57
N GLY A 436 6.90 2.66 5.03
CA GLY A 436 8.17 2.78 4.34
C GLY A 436 9.17 3.56 5.17
N TYR A 437 10.42 3.62 4.70
CA TYR A 437 11.50 4.35 5.37
C TYR A 437 11.94 5.52 4.51
N LEU A 438 12.08 6.72 5.08
CA LEU A 438 12.41 7.93 4.31
C LEU A 438 13.91 8.18 4.23
N TYR A 439 14.63 7.96 5.34
CA TYR A 439 16.06 8.21 5.45
C TYR A 439 16.75 7.13 6.28
N ARG A 440 18.07 7.26 6.43
CA ARG A 440 18.91 6.31 7.17
C ARG A 440 19.98 7.01 7.98
N TYR A 441 20.48 6.34 9.02
CA TYR A 441 21.71 6.76 9.66
C TYR A 441 22.90 6.56 8.72
N GLY A 442 23.63 7.64 8.42
CA GLY A 442 24.73 7.61 7.45
C GLY A 442 25.93 6.75 7.80
N PHE A 443 26.07 6.27 9.06
CA PHE A 443 27.15 5.36 9.45
C PHE A 443 26.69 3.89 9.45
N SER A 444 25.57 3.59 10.10
CA SER A 444 25.08 2.21 10.26
C SER A 444 24.20 1.73 9.10
N GLY A 445 23.65 2.63 8.30
CA GLY A 445 22.69 2.31 7.25
C GLY A 445 21.29 1.93 7.76
N ILE A 446 21.05 1.98 9.08
CA ILE A 446 19.74 1.71 9.68
C ILE A 446 18.71 2.67 9.10
N LEU A 447 17.61 2.13 8.58
CA LEU A 447 16.53 2.87 7.93
C LEU A 447 15.55 3.39 8.98
N ILE A 448 14.96 4.57 8.74
CA ILE A 448 14.09 5.29 9.66
C ILE A 448 12.85 5.77 8.89
N GLY A 449 11.67 5.52 9.43
CA GLY A 449 10.39 5.84 8.80
C GLY A 449 9.25 5.91 9.81
N SER A 450 8.20 6.66 9.48
CA SER A 450 6.96 6.76 10.25
C SER A 450 5.80 6.33 9.37
N GLU A 451 4.99 5.38 9.83
CA GLU A 451 3.73 5.02 9.16
C GLU A 451 2.82 6.24 8.97
N GLY A 452 2.82 7.19 9.91
CA GLY A 452 2.06 8.43 9.78
C GLY A 452 2.57 9.33 8.66
N ALA A 453 3.88 9.54 8.58
CA ALA A 453 4.47 10.36 7.53
C ALA A 453 4.21 9.75 6.13
N ILE A 454 4.41 8.43 5.98
CA ILE A 454 4.17 7.75 4.69
C ILE A 454 2.68 7.73 4.33
N THR A 455 1.80 7.51 5.30
CA THR A 455 0.35 7.55 5.08
C THR A 455 -0.10 8.96 4.65
N ALA A 456 0.40 10.01 5.28
CA ALA A 456 0.10 11.39 4.91
C ALA A 456 0.63 11.75 3.51
N LEU A 457 1.86 11.34 3.19
CA LEU A 457 2.43 11.47 1.85
C LEU A 457 1.53 10.80 0.81
N ALA A 458 1.15 9.54 1.05
CA ALA A 458 0.33 8.77 0.13
C ALA A 458 -1.05 9.40 -0.09
N VAL A 459 -1.72 9.80 1.00
CA VAL A 459 -3.01 10.53 0.96
C VAL A 459 -2.88 11.81 0.13
N LYS A 460 -1.87 12.66 0.40
CA LYS A 460 -1.66 13.90 -0.35
C LYS A 460 -1.39 13.65 -1.83
N ALA A 461 -0.61 12.63 -2.16
CA ALA A 461 -0.28 12.24 -3.52
C ALA A 461 -1.52 11.77 -4.29
N LEU A 462 -2.36 10.91 -3.69
CA LEU A 462 -3.58 10.38 -4.30
C LEU A 462 -4.65 11.48 -4.49
N GLN A 463 -4.86 12.34 -3.50
CA GLN A 463 -5.80 13.46 -3.59
C GLN A 463 -5.41 14.46 -4.69
N SER A 464 -4.11 14.71 -4.85
CA SER A 464 -3.65 15.65 -5.87
C SER A 464 -3.77 15.06 -7.28
N ALA A 465 -3.53 13.76 -7.44
CA ALA A 465 -3.71 13.07 -8.72
C ALA A 465 -5.19 12.99 -9.18
N GLN A 466 -6.15 12.98 -8.25
CA GLN A 466 -7.59 13.00 -8.59
C GLN A 466 -8.02 14.35 -9.17
N ARG A 467 -7.41 15.46 -8.73
CA ARG A 467 -7.75 16.81 -9.22
C ARG A 467 -7.31 17.07 -10.67
N ASP A 468 -6.30 16.35 -11.16
CA ASP A 468 -5.83 16.46 -12.55
C ASP A 468 -6.64 15.61 -13.55
N LEU A 469 -7.52 14.73 -13.06
CA LEU A 469 -8.43 13.90 -13.87
C LEU A 469 -9.83 14.50 -14.02
N GLN A 470 -10.14 15.55 -13.24
CA GLN A 470 -11.37 16.34 -13.31
C GLN A 470 -11.07 17.67 -14.01
#